data_AF-A0A8S3X8N9-F1
#
_entry.id   AF-A0A8S3X8N9-F1
#
_cell.length_a   1.000
_cell.length_b   1.000
_cell.length_c   1.000
_cell.angle_alpha   90.00
_cell.angle_beta   90.00
_cell.angle_gamma   90.00
#
_symmetry.space_group_name_H-M   'P 1'
#
loop_
_entity.id
_entity.type
_entity.pdbx_description
1 polymer ?
#
loop_
_entity_poly.entity_id
_entity_poly.type
_entity_poly.pdbx_seq_one_letter_code
_entity_poly.pdbx_strand_id
1 'polypeptide(L)'
;MDYLQYFDIFDEIDREEPPRKRKLYEKRFDPFTLQDKEFRMNYRFSKVYMRKIVDLVQRDIELQASGGGLSVELQVPMYCSQNVG
;
A
#
# COMPACT_ATOMS: atom_id res chain seq x y z
N MET A 1 27.33 26.68 34.93
CA MET A 1 26.46 26.18 33.85
C MET A 1 25.07 26.70 34.13
N ASP A 2 24.59 27.63 33.30
CA ASP A 2 23.30 28.30 33.45
C ASP A 2 22.22 27.49 32.71
N TYR A 3 21.02 27.37 33.28
CA TYR A 3 19.89 26.63 32.70
C TYR A 3 19.46 27.19 31.34
N LEU A 4 19.71 28.48 31.09
CA LEU A 4 19.43 29.12 29.80
C LEU A 4 20.27 28.53 28.67
N GLN A 5 21.54 28.22 28.95
CA GLN A 5 22.43 27.57 28.00
C GLN A 5 21.99 26.13 27.67
N TYR A 6 21.28 25.47 28.59
CA TYR A 6 20.71 24.14 28.34
C TYR A 6 19.56 24.24 27.33
N PHE A 7 18.65 25.21 27.48
CA PHE A 7 17.53 25.45 26.56
C PHE A 7 18.00 25.81 25.14
N ASP A 8 19.03 26.65 25.01
CA ASP A 8 19.58 27.01 23.70
C ASP A 8 20.09 25.79 22.92
N ILE A 9 20.65 24.80 23.62
CA ILE A 9 21.14 23.54 23.03
C ILE A 9 19.97 22.66 22.54
N PHE A 10 18.85 22.58 23.29
CA PHE A 10 17.68 21.83 22.81
C PHE A 10 17.02 22.47 21.60
N ASP A 11 16.92 23.80 21.56
CA ASP A 11 16.39 24.53 20.41
C ASP A 11 17.28 24.41 19.16
N GLU A 12 18.57 24.15 19.33
CA GLU A 12 19.53 23.90 18.24
C GLU A 12 19.43 22.45 17.74
N ILE A 13 19.19 21.48 18.63
CA ILE A 13 18.99 20.06 18.29
C ILE A 13 17.64 19.83 17.58
N ASP A 14 16.55 20.50 17.99
CA ASP A 14 15.24 20.38 17.33
C ASP A 14 15.20 21.06 15.95
N ARG A 15 16.12 21.98 15.67
CA ARG A 15 16.31 22.58 14.33
C ARG A 15 17.01 21.65 13.35
N GLU A 16 17.73 20.64 13.85
CA GLU A 16 18.26 19.54 13.06
C GLU A 16 17.24 18.38 13.00
N GLU A 17 15.99 18.64 12.59
CA GLU A 17 15.16 17.53 12.12
C GLU A 17 15.92 16.86 10.97
N PRO A 18 16.33 15.58 11.08
CA PRO A 18 16.94 14.89 9.96
C PRO A 18 15.92 14.97 8.81
N PRO A 19 16.33 15.35 7.59
CA PRO A 19 15.40 15.51 6.49
C PRO A 19 14.56 14.25 6.40
N ARG A 20 13.23 14.38 6.58
CA ARG A 20 12.31 13.24 6.56
C ARG A 20 12.65 12.41 5.33
N LYS A 21 13.25 11.23 5.53
CA LYS A 21 13.59 10.34 4.43
C LYS A 21 12.30 10.09 3.68
N ARG A 22 12.21 10.58 2.44
CA ARG A 22 11.06 10.29 1.58
C ARG A 22 10.94 8.77 1.52
N LYS A 23 9.79 8.23 1.93
CA LYS A 23 9.51 6.81 1.76
C LYS A 23 9.63 6.52 0.27
N LEU A 24 10.64 5.75 -0.10
CA LEU A 24 10.72 5.17 -1.43
C LEU A 24 9.64 4.10 -1.47
N TYR A 25 8.49 4.44 -2.03
CA TYR A 25 7.48 3.44 -2.34
C TYR A 25 8.05 2.58 -3.45
N GLU A 26 8.36 1.34 -3.10
CA GLU A 26 8.72 0.33 -4.09
C GLU A 26 7.58 0.24 -5.10
N LYS A 27 7.92 0.22 -6.40
CA LYS A 27 6.91 0.12 -7.45
C LYS A 27 6.11 -1.14 -7.20
N ARG A 28 4.79 -1.00 -7.13
CA ARG A 28 3.88 -2.14 -6.98
C ARG A 28 4.07 -3.04 -8.20
N PHE A 29 4.37 -4.30 -7.92
CA PHE A 29 4.54 -5.34 -8.91
C PHE A 29 3.20 -6.05 -9.12
N ASP A 30 2.79 -6.28 -10.37
CA ASP A 30 1.57 -7.04 -10.66
C ASP A 30 1.82 -8.54 -10.40
N PRO A 31 1.18 -9.14 -9.37
CA PRO A 31 1.38 -10.54 -9.04
C PRO A 31 0.87 -11.49 -10.13
N PHE A 32 -0.03 -11.08 -11.03
CA PHE A 32 -0.53 -11.94 -12.12
C PHE A 32 0.53 -12.21 -13.21
N THR A 33 1.63 -11.45 -13.22
CA THR A 33 2.77 -11.68 -14.12
C THR A 33 3.65 -12.87 -13.70
N LEU A 34 3.61 -13.31 -12.43
CA LEU A 34 4.37 -14.46 -11.92
C LEU A 34 3.97 -15.76 -12.62
N GLN A 35 4.78 -16.81 -12.61
CA GLN A 35 4.31 -18.12 -13.04
C GLN A 35 3.28 -18.70 -12.05
N ASP A 36 2.37 -19.56 -12.51
CA ASP A 36 1.30 -20.11 -11.66
C ASP A 36 1.84 -20.87 -10.44
N LYS A 37 2.99 -21.54 -10.60
CA LYS A 37 3.70 -22.23 -9.51
C LYS A 37 4.18 -21.24 -8.44
N GLU A 38 4.84 -20.16 -8.86
CA GLU A 38 5.38 -19.12 -7.97
C GLU A 38 4.25 -18.34 -7.30
N PHE A 39 3.22 -18.01 -8.07
CA PHE A 39 2.00 -17.37 -7.57
C PHE A 39 1.39 -18.21 -6.45
N ARG A 40 1.24 -19.52 -6.67
CA ARG A 40 0.66 -20.43 -5.67
C ARG A 40 1.54 -20.58 -4.43
N MET A 41 2.86 -20.52 -4.57
CA MET A 41 3.76 -20.53 -3.42
C MET A 41 3.62 -19.26 -2.58
N ASN A 42 3.59 -18.10 -3.22
CA ASN A 42 3.55 -16.80 -2.53
C ASN A 42 2.19 -16.51 -1.91
N TYR A 43 1.10 -16.84 -2.61
CA TYR A 43 -0.25 -16.45 -2.24
C TYR A 43 -1.12 -17.61 -1.77
N ARG A 44 -0.66 -18.86 -1.87
CA ARG A 44 -1.39 -20.09 -1.49
C ARG A 44 -2.67 -20.39 -2.29
N PHE A 45 -3.03 -19.53 -3.24
CA PHE A 45 -4.16 -19.68 -4.14
C PHE A 45 -3.70 -19.85 -5.59
N SER A 46 -4.57 -20.41 -6.44
CA SER A 46 -4.35 -20.38 -7.89
C SER A 46 -4.75 -19.03 -8.48
N LYS A 47 -4.16 -18.64 -9.61
CA LYS A 47 -4.57 -17.41 -10.31
C LYS A 47 -6.02 -17.44 -10.76
N VAL A 48 -6.51 -18.62 -11.15
CA VAL A 48 -7.91 -18.80 -11.56
C VAL A 48 -8.85 -18.50 -10.40
N TYR A 49 -8.50 -18.95 -9.19
CA TYR A 49 -9.29 -18.64 -8.00
C TYR A 49 -9.23 -17.15 -7.66
N MET A 50 -8.05 -16.54 -7.74
CA MET A 50 -7.89 -15.11 -7.45
C MET A 50 -8.66 -14.23 -8.44
N ARG A 51 -8.70 -14.59 -9.73
CA ARG A 51 -9.54 -13.89 -10.73
C ARG A 51 -11.01 -13.88 -10.33
N LYS A 52 -11.55 -15.01 -9.87
CA LYS A 52 -12.94 -15.08 -9.39
C LYS A 52 -13.20 -14.15 -8.20
N ILE A 53 -12.24 -14.02 -7.28
CA ILE A 53 -12.34 -13.07 -6.16
C ILE A 53 -12.36 -11.63 -6.69
N VAL A 54 -11.45 -11.28 -7.59
CA VAL A 54 -11.40 -9.95 -8.21
C VAL A 54 -12.72 -9.64 -8.92
N ASP A 55 -13.25 -10.58 -9.71
CA ASP A 55 -14.52 -10.41 -10.43
C ASP A 55 -15.72 -10.26 -9.49
N LEU A 56 -15.70 -10.90 -8.30
CA LEU A 56 -16.73 -10.73 -7.28
C LEU A 56 -16.64 -9.33 -6.67
N VAL A 57 -15.45 -8.95 -6.21
CA VAL A 57 -15.20 -7.64 -5.60
C VAL A 57 -15.53 -6.50 -6.57
N GLN A 58 -15.12 -6.62 -7.84
CA GLN A 58 -15.39 -5.60 -8.84
C GLN A 58 -16.90 -5.44 -9.09
N ARG A 59 -17.65 -6.54 -9.17
CA ARG A 59 -19.11 -6.48 -9.27
C ARG A 59 -19.75 -5.84 -8.05
N ASP A 60 -19.28 -6.16 -6.85
CA ASP A 60 -19.78 -5.56 -5.61
C ASP A 60 -19.52 -4.05 -5.55
N ILE A 61 -18.37 -3.60 -6.08
CA ILE A 61 -18.02 -2.17 -6.18
C ILE A 61 -18.90 -1.44 -7.19
N GLU A 62 -19.09 -2.02 -8.38
CA GLU A 62 -19.97 -1.45 -9.41
C GLU A 62 -21.41 -1.34 -8.91
N LEU A 63 -21.88 -2.30 -8.11
CA LEU A 63 -23.18 -2.26 -7.45
C LEU A 63 -23.26 -1.21 -6.33
N GLN A 64 -22.14 -0.84 -5.71
CA GLN A 64 -22.03 0.19 -4.66
C GLN A 64 -21.63 1.59 -5.18
N ALA A 65 -21.70 1.83 -6.49
CA ALA A 65 -21.36 3.11 -7.13
C ALA A 65 -22.08 4.33 -6.51
N SER A 66 -23.16 4.14 -5.74
CA SER A 66 -23.75 5.17 -4.88
C SER A 66 -22.96 5.37 -3.57
N GLY A 67 -21.71 5.82 -3.66
CA GLY A 67 -21.06 6.60 -2.60
C GLY A 67 -20.74 5.91 -1.25
N GLY A 68 -20.73 4.57 -1.18
CA GLY A 68 -20.23 3.86 -0.01
C GLY A 68 -18.71 3.71 -0.09
N GLY A 69 -17.96 4.37 0.80
CA GLY A 69 -16.50 4.24 0.86
C GLY A 69 -16.06 2.78 0.93
N LEU A 70 -15.28 2.34 -0.07
CA LEU A 70 -14.66 1.03 -0.11
C LEU A 70 -13.92 0.73 1.20
N SER A 71 -14.19 -0.43 1.83
CA SER A 71 -13.36 -0.89 2.96
C SER A 71 -11.91 -0.97 2.51
N VAL A 72 -10.99 -0.48 3.34
CA VAL A 72 -9.54 -0.43 3.09
C VAL A 72 -8.98 -1.80 2.71
N GLU A 73 -9.63 -2.87 3.20
CA GLU A 73 -9.29 -4.28 2.93
C GLU A 73 -9.51 -4.68 1.46
N LEU A 74 -10.49 -4.06 0.78
CA LEU A 74 -10.82 -4.29 -0.63
C LEU A 74 -10.04 -3.39 -1.60
N GLN A 75 -9.27 -2.44 -1.07
CA GLN A 75 -8.48 -1.50 -1.87
C GLN A 75 -7.18 -2.14 -2.39
N VAL A 76 -6.60 -3.07 -1.63
CA VAL A 76 -5.32 -3.75 -1.98
C VAL A 76 -5.44 -4.63 -3.24
N PRO A 77 -6.50 -5.44 -3.43
CA PRO A 77 -6.68 -6.24 -4.66
C PRO A 77 -6.90 -5.40 -5.92
N MET A 78 -7.61 -4.27 -5.83
CA MET A 78 -7.99 -3.42 -6.97
C MET A 78 -6.78 -2.75 -7.65
N TYR A 79 -5.81 -2.26 -6.88
CA TYR A 79 -4.62 -1.62 -7.46
C TYR A 79 -3.74 -2.57 -8.29
N CYS A 80 -3.84 -3.89 -8.07
CA CYS A 80 -3.10 -4.87 -8.88
C CYS A 80 -3.72 -5.06 -10.27
N SER A 81 -5.01 -4.75 -10.46
CA SER A 81 -5.70 -4.96 -11.75
C SER A 81 -5.60 -3.76 -12.71
N GLN A 82 -5.18 -2.58 -12.24
CA GLN A 82 -5.21 -1.33 -13.01
C GLN A 82 -3.90 -1.00 -13.78
N ASN A 83 -2.87 -1.85 -13.72
CA ASN A 83 -1.57 -1.62 -14.39
C ASN A 83 -1.29 -2.61 -15.53
N VAL A 84 -2.33 -3.06 -16.22
CA VAL A 84 -2.20 -3.74 -17.51
C VAL A 84 -2.68 -2.78 -18.59
N GLY A 85 -1.76 -1.92 -19.03
CA GLY A 85 -1.92 -0.95 -20.10
C GLY A 85 -0.58 -0.64 -20.72
#